data_AF-A0A1C3VG51-F1
#
_entry.id   AF-A0A1C3VG51-F1
#
_cell.length_a   1.000
_cell.length_b   1.000
_cell.length_c   1.000
_cell.angle_alpha   90.00
_cell.angle_beta   90.00
_cell.angle_gamma   90.00
#
_symmetry.space_group_name_H-M   'P 1'
#
loop_
_entity.id
_entity.type
_entity.pdbx_description
1 polymer ?
#
loop_
_entity_poly.entity_id
_entity_poly.type
_entity_poly.pdbx_seq_one_letter_code
_entity_poly.pdbx_strand_id
1 'polypeptide(L)' 'MSDETIVRLQTHRKNVERYLRLLETALTDVEQQYIEKRLAEEGSAMDQLSLQMAVAVNALQKTCDQPPSDKR' A
#
# COMPACT_ATOMS: atom_id res chain seq x y z
N MET A 1 -10.76 -7.33 5.92
CA MET A 1 -9.98 -6.58 4.91
C MET A 1 -10.96 -6.13 3.84
N SER A 2 -10.97 -4.86 3.45
CA SER A 2 -11.88 -4.40 2.40
C SER A 2 -11.26 -4.64 1.03
N ASP A 3 -12.09 -5.01 0.05
CA ASP A 3 -11.68 -5.12 -1.36
C ASP A 3 -11.05 -3.81 -1.85
N GLU A 4 -11.48 -2.68 -1.28
CA GLU A 4 -10.93 -1.35 -1.55
C GLU A 4 -9.43 -1.25 -1.24
N THR A 5 -8.94 -1.76 -0.10
CA THR A 5 -7.51 -1.70 0.24
C THR A 5 -6.68 -2.52 -0.74
N ILE A 6 -7.20 -3.68 -1.17
CA ILE A 6 -6.55 -4.55 -2.16
C ILE A 6 -6.50 -3.87 -3.52
N VAL A 7 -7.62 -3.27 -3.96
CA VAL A 7 -7.70 -2.51 -5.23
C VAL A 7 -6.75 -1.31 -5.22
N ARG A 8 -6.63 -0.60 -4.08
CA ARG A 8 -5.68 0.51 -3.92
C ARG A 8 -4.24 0.04 -4.04
N LEU A 9 -3.85 -1.04 -3.36
CA LEU A 9 -2.50 -1.63 -3.47
C LEU A 9 -2.17 -2.04 -4.91
N GLN A 10 -3.11 -2.67 -5.61
CA GLN A 10 -2.94 -3.04 -7.01
C GLN A 10 -2.76 -1.81 -7.90
N THR A 11 -3.51 -0.73 -7.63
CA THR A 11 -3.40 0.54 -8.34
C THR A 11 -2.02 1.15 -8.15
N HIS A 12 -1.53 1.25 -6.90
CA HIS A 12 -0.20 1.79 -6.61
C HIS A 12 0.90 0.98 -7.28
N ARG A 13 0.83 -0.36 -7.25
CA ARG A 13 1.77 -1.22 -7.96
C ARG A 13 1.80 -0.95 -9.47
N LYS A 14 0.63 -0.82 -10.11
CA LYS A 14 0.52 -0.50 -11.54
C LYS A 14 1.12 0.87 -11.86
N ASN A 15 0.93 1.84 -10.97
CA ASN A 15 1.53 3.17 -11.12
C ASN A 15 3.05 3.10 -11.05
N VAL A 16 3.62 2.36 -10.10
CA VAL A 16 5.07 2.12 -9.99
C VAL A 16 5.61 1.50 -11.27
N GLU A 17 5.00 0.40 -11.75
CA GLU A 17 5.42 -0.26 -12.99
C GLU A 17 5.33 0.68 -14.22
N ARG A 18 4.34 1.57 -14.26
CA ARG A 18 4.22 2.59 -15.30
C ARG A 18 5.33 3.64 -15.21
N TYR A 19 5.61 4.16 -14.03
CA TYR A 19 6.64 5.17 -13.83
C TYR A 19 8.04 4.63 -14.12
N LEU A 20 8.34 3.37 -13.74
CA LEU A 20 9.60 2.71 -14.12
C LEU A 20 9.76 2.62 -15.64
N ARG A 21 8.71 2.25 -16.37
CA ARG A 21 8.73 2.25 -17.85
C ARG A 21 8.88 3.64 -18.45
N LEU A 22 8.35 4.68 -17.82
CA LEU A 22 8.54 6.06 -18.30
C LEU A 22 10.01 6.49 -18.19
N LEU A 23 10.71 6.08 -17.14
CA LEU A 23 12.15 6.34 -16.97
C LEU A 23 13.02 5.68 -18.06
N GLU A 24 12.51 4.68 -18.77
CA GLU A 24 13.21 4.06 -19.90
C GLU A 24 13.09 4.88 -21.21
N THR A 25 12.29 5.95 -21.21
CA THR A 25 12.06 6.81 -22.38
C THR A 25 12.90 8.09 -22.33
N ALA A 26 12.93 8.85 -23.43
CA ALA A 26 13.58 10.15 -23.45
C ALA A 26 12.74 11.15 -22.64
N LEU A 27 13.28 11.59 -21.51
CA LEU A 27 12.67 12.55 -20.59
C LEU A 27 13.59 13.75 -20.42
N THR A 28 13.00 14.90 -20.16
CA THR A 28 13.71 16.07 -19.63
C THR A 28 14.03 15.88 -18.15
N ASP A 29 15.01 16.63 -17.65
CA ASP A 29 15.40 16.61 -16.23
C ASP A 29 14.21 16.88 -15.28
N VAL A 30 13.31 17.78 -15.69
CA VAL A 30 12.11 18.13 -14.91
C VAL A 30 11.12 16.98 -14.86
N GLU A 31 10.92 16.28 -15.98
CA GLU A 31 10.04 15.11 -16.05
C GLU A 31 10.63 13.94 -15.25
N GLN A 32 11.94 13.71 -15.32
CA GLN A 32 12.61 12.69 -14.53
C GLN A 32 12.46 12.95 -13.03
N GLN A 33 12.74 14.18 -12.57
CA GLN A 33 12.57 14.56 -11.16
C GLN A 33 11.12 14.40 -10.69
N TYR A 34 10.16 14.75 -11.54
CA TYR A 34 8.75 14.53 -11.25
C TYR A 34 8.44 13.05 -11.08
N ILE A 35 8.91 12.20 -11.99
CA ILE A 35 8.66 10.74 -11.95
C ILE A 35 9.31 10.11 -10.71
N GLU A 36 10.54 10.47 -10.38
CA GLU A 36 11.24 9.98 -9.18
C GLU A 36 10.49 10.36 -7.90
N LYS A 37 10.01 11.61 -7.80
CA LYS A 37 9.17 12.04 -6.68
C LYS A 37 7.87 11.22 -6.62
N ARG A 38 7.21 11.01 -7.76
CA ARG A 38 5.97 10.20 -7.81
C ARG A 38 6.23 8.76 -7.39
N LEU A 39 7.35 8.16 -7.78
CA LEU A 39 7.73 6.81 -7.34
C LEU A 39 7.87 6.70 -5.83
N ALA A 40 8.51 7.69 -5.18
CA ALA A 40 8.62 7.72 -3.72
C ALA A 40 7.25 7.84 -3.03
N GLU A 41 6.35 8.66 -3.59
CA GLU A 41 4.98 8.81 -3.08
C GLU A 41 4.16 7.50 -3.21
N GLU A 42 4.24 6.81 -4.36
CA GLU A 42 3.55 5.53 -4.54
C GLU A 42 4.09 4.46 -3.56
N GLY A 43 5.41 4.39 -3.36
CA GLY A 43 6.03 3.50 -2.38
C GLY A 43 5.53 3.76 -0.96
N SER A 44 5.53 5.04 -0.53
CA SER A 44 5.02 5.41 0.80
C SER A 44 3.54 5.07 0.98
N ALA A 45 2.71 5.26 -0.06
CA ALA A 45 1.30 4.89 -0.02
C ALA A 45 1.11 3.37 0.13
N MET A 46 1.92 2.56 -0.57
CA MET A 46 1.91 1.11 -0.42
C MET A 46 2.31 0.66 0.99
N ASP A 47 3.34 1.26 1.57
CA ASP A 47 3.80 0.95 2.93
C ASP A 47 2.72 1.28 3.96
N GLN A 48 2.06 2.43 3.83
CA GLN A 48 0.96 2.84 4.70
C GLN A 48 -0.23 1.87 4.61
N LEU A 49 -0.65 1.48 3.40
CA LEU A 49 -1.73 0.52 3.19
C LEU A 49 -1.37 -0.86 3.75
N SER A 50 -0.12 -1.30 3.56
CA SER A 50 0.38 -2.57 4.09
C SER A 50 0.39 -2.58 5.63
N LEU A 51 0.81 -1.48 6.25
CA LEU A 51 0.76 -1.31 7.70
C LEU A 51 -0.69 -1.34 8.22
N GLN A 52 -1.60 -0.63 7.55
CA GLN A 52 -3.03 -0.66 7.90
C GLN A 52 -3.62 -2.06 7.81
N MET A 53 -3.27 -2.83 6.78
CA MET A 53 -3.68 -4.23 6.64
C MET A 53 -3.13 -5.09 7.77
N ALA A 54 -1.84 -4.97 8.09
CA ALA A 54 -1.21 -5.74 9.16
C ALA A 54 -1.86 -5.45 10.53
N VAL A 55 -2.15 -4.18 10.83
CA VAL A 55 -2.88 -3.78 12.05
C VAL A 55 -4.28 -4.38 12.08
N ALA A 56 -5.01 -4.35 10.97
CA ALA A 56 -6.36 -4.92 10.89
C ALA A 56 -6.37 -6.44 11.09
N VAL A 57 -5.41 -7.17 10.51
CA VAL A 57 -5.24 -8.62 10.70
C VAL A 57 -4.94 -8.94 12.16
N ASN A 58 -4.02 -8.19 12.78
CA ASN A 58 -3.69 -8.36 14.20
C ASN A 58 -4.88 -8.08 15.13
N ALA A 59 -5.73 -7.10 14.78
CA ALA A 59 -6.94 -6.80 15.56
C ALA A 59 -7.95 -7.95 15.51
N LEU A 60 -8.12 -8.60 14.36
CA LEU A 60 -9.00 -9.77 14.22
C LEU A 60 -8.48 -10.98 15.01
N GLN A 61 -7.16 -11.21 15.01
CA GLN A 61 -6.56 -12.30 15.78
C GLN A 61 -6.83 -12.16 17.29
N LYS A 62 -6.69 -10.94 17.83
CA LYS A 62 -6.94 -10.66 19.25
C LYS A 62 -8.37 -11.00 19.69
N THR A 63 -9.36 -10.86 18.80
CA THR A 63 -10.77 -11.16 19.14
C THR A 63 -11.08 -12.66 19.19
N CYS A 64 -10.31 -13.50 18.51
CA CYS A 64 -10.49 -14.96 18.58
C CYS A 64 -9.82 -15.61 19.80
N ASP A 65 -8.80 -14.95 20.36
CA ASP A 65 -8.02 -15.48 21.50
C ASP A 65 -8.60 -15.10 22.88
N GLN A 66 -9.71 -14.37 22.94
CA GLN A 66 -10.39 -14.05 24.20
C GLN A 66 -11.35 -15.19 24.60
N PRO A 67 -11.06 -15.94 25.70
CA PRO A 67 -11.98 -16.97 26.17
C PRO A 67 -13.32 -16.31 26.57
N PRO A 68 -14.46 -17.01 26.37
CA PRO A 68 -15.74 -16.51 26.85
C PRO A 68 -15.59 -16.22 28.35
N SER A 69 -15.78 -14.96 28.73
CA SER A 69 -15.84 -14.56 30.12
C SER A 69 -17.07 -15.22 30.71
N ASP A 70 -16.86 -16.40 31.30
CA ASP A 70 -17.88 -17.14 32.02
C ASP A 70 -18.25 -16.32 33.26
N LYS A 71 -19.34 -15.57 33.14
CA LYS A 71 -20.01 -14.92 34.26
C LYS A 71 -21.14 -15.83 34.70
N ARG A 72 -20.82 -16.83 35.54
CA ARG A 72 -21.66 -17.25 36.68
C ARG A 72 -21.04 -18.36 37.50
#